data_AF-A0A2K3LI36-F1
#
_entry.id   AF-A0A2K3LI36-F1
#
_cell.length_a   1.000
_cell.length_b   1.000
_cell.length_c   1.000
_cell.angle_alpha   90.00
_cell.angle_beta   90.00
_cell.angle_gamma   90.00
#
_symmetry.space_group_name_H-M   'P 1'
#
loop_
_entity.id
_entity.type
_entity.pdbx_description
1 polymer ?
#
loop_
_entity_poly.entity_id
_entity_poly.type
_entity_poly.pdbx_seq_one_letter_code
_entity_poly.pdbx_strand_id
1 'polypeptide(L)'
;MAASFTPSLDGRYLLLGQSDEQDHSEISKFSKRDADAYFRYEAHLQKFSKVLDFVLDSPTPEILHEGASTVDLLRHKLQRSKFWAQCLGHTLSLGQKGMV
;
A
#
# COMPACT_ATOMS: atom_id res chain seq x y z
N MET A 1 0.62 -4.07 -17.66
CA MET A 1 1.51 -4.14 -16.49
C MET A 1 2.93 -3.87 -16.99
N ALA A 2 3.69 -3.00 -16.34
CA ALA A 2 5.07 -2.73 -16.75
C ALA A 2 5.98 -3.79 -16.14
N ALA A 3 6.86 -4.39 -16.93
CA ALA A 3 7.87 -5.32 -16.43
C ALA A 3 9.04 -4.53 -15.80
N SER A 4 9.55 -4.99 -14.66
CA SER A 4 10.71 -4.40 -14.00
C SER A 4 11.94 -5.27 -14.15
N PHE A 5 13.07 -4.68 -14.51
CA PHE A 5 14.37 -5.36 -14.62
C PHE A 5 15.30 -4.91 -13.49
N THR A 6 15.79 -5.87 -12.69
CA THR A 6 16.75 -5.62 -11.60
C THR A 6 18.03 -6.43 -11.84
N PRO A 7 19.14 -5.78 -12.24
CA PRO A 7 20.41 -6.47 -12.42
C PRO A 7 21.06 -6.82 -11.07
N SER A 8 21.84 -7.90 -11.06
CA SER A 8 22.63 -8.33 -9.90
C SER A 8 24.13 -8.28 -10.20
N LEU A 9 24.94 -8.07 -9.15
CA LEU A 9 26.40 -7.97 -9.26
C LEU A 9 27.07 -9.27 -9.72
N ASP A 10 26.41 -10.40 -9.54
CA ASP A 10 26.87 -11.73 -9.96
C ASP A 10 26.52 -12.06 -11.42
N GLY A 11 26.00 -11.08 -12.18
CA GLY A 11 25.64 -11.23 -13.58
C GLY A 11 24.29 -11.92 -13.81
N ARG A 12 23.60 -12.35 -12.74
CA ARG A 12 22.18 -12.72 -12.83
C ARG A 12 21.32 -11.46 -12.94
N TYR A 13 20.06 -11.65 -13.26
CA TYR A 13 19.06 -10.60 -13.25
C TYR A 13 17.72 -11.15 -12.78
N LEU A 14 16.87 -10.25 -12.31
CA LEU A 14 15.50 -10.53 -11.94
C LEU A 14 14.57 -9.71 -12.83
N LEU A 15 13.67 -10.39 -13.54
CA LEU A 15 12.63 -9.78 -14.36
C LEU A 15 11.27 -10.11 -13.76
N LEU A 16 10.47 -9.10 -13.44
CA LEU A 16 9.14 -9.28 -12.82
C LEU A 16 8.06 -8.56 -13.61
N GLY A 17 6.81 -9.00 -13.47
CA GLY A 17 5.62 -8.34 -13.99
C GLY A 17 5.16 -8.82 -15.37
N GLN A 18 5.64 -9.97 -15.85
CA GLN A 18 5.16 -10.56 -17.12
C GLN A 18 4.02 -11.57 -16.91
N SER A 19 4.21 -12.51 -15.99
CA SER A 19 3.20 -13.49 -15.57
C SER A 19 3.62 -14.12 -14.25
N ASP A 20 2.67 -14.70 -13.52
CA ASP A 20 2.94 -15.35 -12.25
C ASP A 20 3.97 -16.49 -12.41
N GLU A 21 3.82 -17.35 -13.42
CA GLU A 21 4.73 -18.47 -13.64
C GLU A 21 6.16 -18.01 -13.99
N GLN A 22 6.28 -16.94 -14.78
CA GLN A 22 7.58 -16.38 -15.12
C GLN A 22 8.21 -15.70 -13.91
N ASP A 23 7.46 -14.92 -13.15
CA ASP A 23 7.95 -14.24 -11.94
C ASP A 23 8.42 -15.27 -10.91
N HIS A 24 7.69 -16.37 -10.72
CA HIS A 24 8.10 -17.48 -9.86
C HIS A 24 9.41 -18.12 -10.34
N SER A 25 9.53 -18.39 -11.64
CA SER A 25 10.76 -18.94 -12.24
C SER A 25 11.95 -17.99 -12.09
N GLU A 26 11.74 -16.69 -12.28
CA GLU A 26 12.75 -15.64 -12.15
C GLU A 26 13.26 -15.51 -10.71
N ILE A 27 12.36 -15.47 -9.72
CA ILE A 27 12.72 -15.42 -8.29
C ILE A 27 13.40 -16.73 -7.86
N SER A 28 12.97 -17.88 -8.40
CA SER A 28 13.54 -19.19 -8.09
C SER A 28 15.03 -19.31 -8.46
N LYS A 29 15.54 -18.47 -9.37
CA LYS A 29 16.99 -18.36 -9.67
C LYS A 29 17.79 -17.94 -8.43
N PHE A 30 17.17 -17.19 -7.53
CA PHE A 30 17.78 -16.66 -6.31
C PHE A 30 17.33 -17.43 -5.07
N SER A 31 16.05 -17.79 -4.97
CA SER A 31 15.48 -18.49 -3.82
C SER A 31 14.13 -19.13 -4.16
N LYS A 32 14.05 -20.47 -4.08
CA LYS A 32 12.77 -21.20 -4.27
C LYS A 32 11.74 -20.86 -3.20
N ARG A 33 12.20 -20.70 -1.94
CA ARG A 33 11.31 -20.36 -0.82
C ARG A 33 10.62 -19.01 -1.06
N ASP A 34 11.37 -18.04 -1.57
CA ASP A 34 10.83 -16.70 -1.80
C ASP A 34 9.92 -16.68 -3.02
N ALA A 35 10.22 -17.47 -4.06
CA ALA A 35 9.33 -17.66 -5.20
C ALA A 35 7.96 -18.21 -4.76
N ASP A 36 7.96 -19.24 -3.90
CA ASP A 36 6.71 -19.82 -3.36
C ASP A 36 5.92 -18.85 -2.48
N ALA A 37 6.61 -17.92 -1.80
CA ALA A 37 5.99 -16.92 -0.94
C ALA A 37 5.59 -15.63 -1.68
N TYR A 38 6.11 -15.40 -2.89
CA TYR A 38 6.02 -14.13 -3.59
C TYR A 38 4.58 -13.65 -3.78
N PHE A 39 3.67 -14.51 -4.25
CA PHE A 39 2.27 -14.12 -4.48
C PHE A 39 1.54 -13.71 -3.21
N ARG A 40 1.88 -14.34 -2.08
CA ARG A 40 1.32 -13.94 -0.77
C ARG A 40 1.82 -12.56 -0.37
N TYR A 41 3.08 -12.27 -0.65
CA TYR A 41 3.68 -10.96 -0.42
C TYR A 41 3.06 -9.89 -1.34
N GLU A 42 2.93 -10.16 -2.63
CA GLU A 42 2.25 -9.31 -3.63
C GLU A 42 0.81 -8.98 -3.20
N ALA A 43 0.04 -9.99 -2.79
CA ALA A 43 -1.31 -9.79 -2.28
C ALA A 43 -1.36 -8.90 -1.02
N HIS A 44 -0.34 -8.94 -0.17
CA HIS A 44 -0.22 -8.05 0.99
C HIS A 44 0.17 -6.63 0.59
N LEU A 45 1.12 -6.46 -0.33
CA LEU A 45 1.46 -5.16 -0.89
C LEU A 45 0.25 -4.49 -1.52
N GLN A 46 -0.59 -5.24 -2.23
CA GLN A 46 -1.78 -4.69 -2.85
C GLN A 46 -2.81 -4.19 -1.82
N LYS A 47 -2.89 -4.82 -0.64
CA LYS A 47 -3.70 -4.29 0.48
C LYS A 47 -3.13 -2.97 0.99
N PHE A 48 -1.80 -2.86 1.09
CA PHE A 48 -1.15 -1.63 1.52
C PHE A 48 -1.31 -0.50 0.50
N SER A 49 -1.19 -0.79 -0.80
CA SER A 49 -1.44 0.18 -1.87
C SER A 49 -2.81 0.81 -1.74
N LYS A 50 -3.86 0.01 -1.52
CA LYS A 50 -5.23 0.54 -1.33
C LYS A 50 -5.38 1.48 -0.15
N VAL A 51 -4.59 1.27 0.91
CA VAL A 51 -4.57 2.18 2.06
C VAL A 51 -3.84 3.47 1.69
N LEU A 52 -2.71 3.36 0.98
CA LEU A 52 -1.98 4.53 0.49
C LEU A 52 -2.80 5.37 -0.48
N ASP A 53 -3.48 4.74 -1.45
CA ASP A 53 -4.36 5.42 -2.40
C ASP A 53 -5.41 6.26 -1.64
N PHE A 54 -6.05 5.68 -0.62
CA PHE A 54 -7.00 6.41 0.22
C PHE A 54 -6.36 7.60 0.96
N VAL A 55 -5.17 7.42 1.53
CA VAL A 55 -4.47 8.49 2.25
C VAL A 55 -4.04 9.61 1.31
N LEU A 56 -3.54 9.27 0.12
CA LEU A 56 -3.07 10.24 -0.87
C LEU A 56 -4.22 10.99 -1.56
N ASP A 57 -5.36 10.33 -1.79
CA ASP A 57 -6.56 10.96 -2.35
C ASP A 57 -7.31 11.81 -1.31
N SER A 58 -7.00 11.66 -0.02
CA SER A 58 -7.62 12.44 1.03
C SER A 58 -7.07 13.87 1.08
N PRO A 59 -7.91 14.88 1.38
CA PRO A 59 -7.43 16.25 1.51
C PRO A 59 -6.39 16.34 2.62
N THR A 60 -5.29 17.04 2.34
CA THR A 60 -4.21 17.27 3.30
C THR A 60 -4.80 17.81 4.60
N PRO A 61 -4.54 17.20 5.76
CA PRO A 61 -5.02 17.72 7.02
C PRO A 61 -4.44 19.13 7.21
N GLU A 62 -5.33 20.11 7.13
CA GLU A 62 -4.98 21.53 7.04
C GLU A 62 -4.10 21.91 8.25
N ILE A 63 -2.92 22.49 8.01
CA ILE A 63 -2.03 22.92 9.10
C ILE A 63 -2.60 24.25 9.60
N LEU A 64 -3.10 24.24 10.83
CA LEU A 64 -3.76 25.39 11.45
C LEU A 64 -2.79 26.58 11.49
N HIS A 65 -3.16 27.69 10.85
CA HIS A 65 -2.48 28.97 11.04
C HIS A 65 -2.84 29.57 12.41
N GLU A 66 -1.82 30.00 13.14
CA GLU A 66 -1.89 30.57 14.49
C GLU A 66 -2.69 31.89 14.46
N GLY A 67 -4.01 31.78 14.72
CA GLY A 67 -4.94 32.91 14.65
C GLY A 67 -6.41 32.54 14.36
N ALA A 68 -6.71 31.27 14.06
CA ALA A 68 -8.08 30.82 13.79
C ALA A 68 -8.97 30.77 15.05
N SER A 69 -10.26 31.07 14.88
CA SER A 69 -11.23 31.14 15.99
C SER A 69 -11.48 29.76 16.63
N THR A 70 -11.97 29.74 17.87
CA THR A 70 -12.25 28.49 18.59
C THR A 70 -13.25 27.58 17.88
N VAL A 71 -14.18 28.15 17.09
CA VAL A 71 -15.11 27.39 16.25
C VAL A 71 -14.44 26.77 15.02
N ASP A 72 -13.41 27.42 14.47
CA ASP A 72 -12.60 26.87 13.38
C ASP A 72 -11.71 25.72 13.88
N LEU A 73 -11.16 25.84 15.09
CA LEU A 73 -10.42 24.76 15.75
C LEU A 73 -11.31 23.53 16.02
N LEU A 74 -12.55 23.74 16.49
CA LEU A 74 -13.50 22.65 16.72
C LEU A 74 -13.93 21.98 15.41
N ARG A 75 -14.17 22.76 14.35
CA ARG A 75 -14.48 22.25 13.01
C ARG A 75 -13.31 21.46 12.43
N HIS A 76 -12.08 21.93 12.64
CA HIS A 76 -10.84 21.24 12.26
C HIS A 76 -10.66 19.91 12.98
N LYS A 77 -10.85 19.87 14.30
CA LYS A 77 -10.79 18.60 15.07
C LYS A 77 -11.88 17.62 14.63
N LEU A 78 -13.07 18.11 14.31
CA LEU A 78 -14.16 17.27 13.81
C LEU A 78 -13.86 16.70 12.41
N GLN A 79 -13.32 17.50 11.50
CA GLN A 79 -12.90 17.02 10.16
C GLN A 79 -11.74 16.02 10.26
N ARG A 80 -10.74 16.31 11.09
CA ARG A 80 -9.63 15.39 11.36
C ARG A 80 -10.14 14.07 11.96
N SER A 81 -11.14 14.11 12.84
CA SER A 81 -11.79 12.91 13.38
C SER A 81 -12.55 12.11 12.32
N LYS A 82 -13.15 12.76 11.32
CA LYS A 82 -13.84 12.07 10.21
C LYS A 82 -12.85 11.34 9.32
N PHE A 83 -11.70 11.96 9.02
CA PHE A 83 -10.62 11.30 8.29
C PHE A 83 -10.15 10.02 9.00
N TRP A 84 -9.81 10.08 10.29
CA TRP A 84 -9.36 8.90 11.03
C TRP A 84 -10.44 7.82 11.18
N ALA A 85 -11.71 8.21 11.34
CA ALA A 85 -12.83 7.26 11.37
C ALA A 85 -13.05 6.57 10.02
N GLN A 86 -12.93 7.30 8.91
CA GLN A 86 -13.05 6.76 7.56
C GLN A 86 -11.85 5.87 7.20
N CYS A 87 -10.63 6.25 7.61
CA CYS A 87 -9.43 5.44 7.48
C CYS A 87 -9.57 4.12 8.25
N LEU A 88 -10.03 4.17 9.51
CA LEU A 88 -10.26 2.99 10.34
C LEU A 88 -11.38 2.09 9.77
N GLY A 89 -12.45 2.68 9.26
CA GLY A 89 -13.53 1.91 8.61
C GLY A 89 -13.06 1.21 7.33
N HIS A 90 -12.24 1.88 6.52
CA HIS A 90 -11.68 1.30 5.30
C HIS A 90 -10.70 0.16 5.61
N THR A 91 -9.83 0.33 6.62
CA THR A 91 -8.89 -0.73 7.04
C THR A 91 -9.62 -1.94 7.62
N LEU A 92 -10.69 -1.74 8.41
CA LEU A 92 -11.50 -2.82 8.96
C LEU A 92 -12.25 -3.61 7.85
N SER A 93 -12.82 -2.91 6.86
CA SER A 93 -13.48 -3.53 5.70
C SER A 93 -12.50 -4.36 4.86
N LEU A 94 -11.28 -3.85 4.65
CA LEU A 94 -10.19 -4.56 3.96
C LEU A 94 -9.71 -5.79 4.74
N GLY A 95 -9.70 -5.73 6.08
CA GLY A 95 -9.37 -6.86 6.95
C GLY A 95 -10.44 -7.97 6.92
N GLN A 96 -11.71 -7.60 6.90
CA GLN A 96 -12.83 -8.55 6.85
C GLN A 96 -12.91 -9.32 5.52
N LYS A 97 -12.55 -8.68 4.41
CA LYS A 97 -12.61 -9.30 3.07
C LYS A 97 -11.46 -10.29 2.78
N GLY A 98 -10.49 -10.41 3.68
CA GLY A 98 -9.38 -11.38 3.59
C GLY A 98 -9.56 -12.61 4.50
N MET A 99 -10.74 -12.78 5.09
CA MET A 99 -11.06 -13.81 6.09
C MET A 99 -12.26 -14.67 5.65
N VAL A 100 -12.29 -15.08 4.38
CA VAL A 100 -13.12 -16.17 3.81
C VAL A 100 -12.29 -16.87 2.74
#